data_AF-A0A7W6H3X5-F1
#
_entry.id   AF-A0A7W6H3X5-F1
#
_cell.length_a   1.000
_cell.length_b   1.000
_cell.length_c   1.000
_cell.angle_alpha   90.00
_cell.angle_beta   90.00
_cell.angle_gamma   90.00
#
_symmetry.space_group_name_H-M   'P 1'
#
loop_
_entity.id
_entity.type
_entity.pdbx_description
1 polymer ?
#
loop_
_entity_poly.entity_id
_entity_poly.type
_entity_poly.pdbx_seq_one_letter_code
_entity_poly.pdbx_strand_id
1 'polypeptide(L)'
;MLRLAPLLLLLTFAPALADDLPPREIAGPVTARVVKVRDGDTVEVEAYIWPLQTVSVAVRLRGVDAPELKGKCAAEEAAARDARDRLTELVGEGPVQLTKISGDKYFGRVLADMASAGEPDLGRRLLGEGLVDAYDGGRRRDWCAALGFRSGDGDTPSRG
;
A
#
# COMPACT_ATOMS: atom_id res chain seq x y z
N MET A 1 -63.46 13.95 37.13
CA MET A 1 -63.26 14.57 35.81
C MET A 1 -61.85 14.25 35.35
N LEU A 2 -61.67 13.19 34.54
CA LEU A 2 -60.36 12.76 34.05
C LEU A 2 -60.22 13.22 32.58
N ARG A 3 -59.33 14.18 32.31
CA ARG A 3 -59.10 14.71 30.96
C ARG A 3 -58.09 13.81 30.24
N LEU A 4 -58.53 13.03 29.26
CA LEU A 4 -57.63 12.36 28.30
C LEU A 4 -57.08 13.42 27.35
N ALA A 5 -55.77 13.65 27.39
CA ALA A 5 -55.06 14.40 26.35
C ALA A 5 -54.67 13.43 25.22
N PRO A 6 -54.89 13.75 23.93
CA PRO A 6 -54.48 12.88 22.84
C PRO A 6 -52.97 13.03 22.65
N LEU A 7 -52.24 11.93 22.85
CA LEU A 7 -50.82 11.84 22.53
C LEU A 7 -50.68 11.80 21.00
N LEU A 8 -50.47 12.97 20.39
CA LEU A 8 -50.20 13.08 18.96
C LEU A 8 -48.80 12.51 18.68
N LEU A 9 -48.74 11.26 18.26
CA LEU A 9 -47.51 10.59 17.87
C LEU A 9 -47.05 11.15 16.51
N LEU A 10 -46.23 12.20 16.53
CA LEU A 10 -45.49 12.69 15.38
C LEU A 10 -44.46 11.61 14.97
N LEU A 11 -44.82 10.77 13.99
CA LEU A 11 -43.88 9.92 13.26
C LEU A 11 -42.91 10.83 12.51
N THR A 12 -41.76 11.07 13.11
CA THR A 12 -40.61 11.67 12.43
C THR A 12 -40.08 10.65 11.43
N PHE A 13 -40.50 10.79 10.17
CA PHE A 13 -39.76 10.18 9.07
C PHE A 13 -38.41 10.88 8.98
N ALA A 14 -37.42 10.36 9.69
CA ALA A 14 -36.04 10.70 9.40
C ALA A 14 -35.74 10.10 8.02
N PRO A 15 -35.38 10.90 7.00
CA PRO A 15 -34.85 10.33 5.79
C PRO A 15 -33.54 9.65 6.18
N ALA A 16 -33.50 8.33 6.09
CA ALA A 16 -32.23 7.63 6.01
C ALA A 16 -31.60 8.10 4.70
N LEU A 17 -30.76 9.14 4.77
CA LEU A 17 -29.81 9.42 3.70
C LEU A 17 -28.89 8.20 3.67
N ALA A 18 -29.23 7.23 2.83
CA ALA A 18 -28.28 6.23 2.42
C ALA A 18 -27.11 7.02 1.81
N ASP A 19 -25.94 6.91 2.44
CA ASP A 19 -24.70 7.50 1.96
C ASP A 19 -24.43 6.85 0.60
N ASP A 20 -24.84 7.50 -0.49
CA ASP A 20 -24.64 7.06 -1.88
C ASP A 20 -23.18 7.32 -2.33
N LEU A 21 -22.26 7.32 -1.36
CA LEU A 21 -20.85 7.54 -1.57
C LEU A 21 -20.21 6.22 -2.01
N PRO A 22 -19.28 6.28 -2.99
CA PRO A 22 -18.46 5.13 -3.33
C PRO A 22 -17.78 4.54 -2.09
N PRO A 23 -17.61 3.22 -2.03
CA PRO A 23 -16.98 2.58 -0.88
C PRO A 23 -15.55 3.09 -0.72
N ARG A 24 -15.18 3.42 0.52
CA ARG A 24 -13.80 3.87 0.86
C ARG A 24 -12.78 2.74 0.80
N GLU A 25 -13.25 1.49 0.85
CA GLU A 25 -12.45 0.29 0.77
C GLU A 25 -13.06 -0.71 -0.20
N ILE A 26 -12.23 -1.40 -0.96
CA ILE A 26 -12.63 -2.49 -1.86
C ILE A 26 -12.00 -3.77 -1.32
N ALA A 27 -12.83 -4.74 -0.94
CA ALA A 27 -12.35 -6.01 -0.39
C ALA A 27 -11.45 -6.78 -1.37
N GLY A 28 -11.77 -6.72 -2.67
CA GLY A 28 -11.14 -7.53 -3.70
C GLY A 28 -11.70 -8.97 -3.75
N PRO A 29 -11.02 -9.89 -4.46
CA PRO A 29 -9.80 -9.65 -5.20
C PRO A 29 -10.05 -8.84 -6.49
N VAL A 30 -9.22 -7.84 -6.74
CA VAL A 30 -9.15 -7.15 -8.04
C VAL A 30 -7.92 -7.66 -8.78
N THR A 31 -8.12 -8.22 -9.97
CA THR A 31 -7.02 -8.63 -10.85
C THR A 31 -6.38 -7.40 -11.48
N ALA A 32 -5.05 -7.37 -11.50
CA ALA A 32 -4.29 -6.30 -12.11
C ALA A 32 -3.05 -6.84 -12.83
N ARG A 33 -2.61 -6.11 -13.87
CA ARG A 33 -1.28 -6.30 -14.46
C ARG A 33 -0.34 -5.27 -13.87
N VAL A 34 0.82 -5.72 -13.40
CA VAL A 34 1.88 -4.80 -12.99
C VAL A 34 2.54 -4.23 -14.24
N VAL A 35 2.57 -2.90 -14.34
CA VAL A 35 3.23 -2.20 -15.46
C VAL A 35 4.64 -1.75 -15.08
N LYS A 36 4.89 -1.51 -13.79
CA LYS A 36 6.19 -1.08 -13.29
C LYS A 36 6.32 -1.35 -11.79
N VAL A 37 7.47 -1.84 -11.36
CA VAL A 37 7.86 -1.82 -9.93
C VAL A 37 8.60 -0.51 -9.67
N ARG A 38 8.07 0.36 -8.79
CA ARG A 38 8.66 1.67 -8.50
C ARG A 38 9.83 1.55 -7.53
N ASP A 39 9.62 0.85 -6.42
CA ASP A 39 10.55 0.63 -5.31
C ASP A 39 10.22 -0.70 -4.62
N GLY A 40 10.79 -0.96 -3.44
CA GLY A 40 10.62 -2.22 -2.71
C GLY A 40 9.24 -2.44 -2.07
N ASP A 41 8.31 -1.47 -2.14
CA ASP A 41 6.96 -1.63 -1.60
C ASP A 41 5.84 -1.05 -2.48
N THR A 42 6.17 -0.41 -3.60
CA THR A 42 5.22 0.27 -4.48
C THR A 42 5.34 -0.22 -5.92
N VAL A 43 4.20 -0.56 -6.52
CA VAL A 43 4.08 -0.92 -7.94
C VAL A 43 3.05 -0.03 -8.64
N GLU A 44 3.21 0.21 -9.92
CA GLU A 44 2.17 0.74 -10.80
C GLU A 44 1.46 -0.43 -11.46
N VAL A 45 0.13 -0.38 -11.49
CA VAL A 45 -0.70 -1.43 -12.07
C VAL A 45 -1.76 -0.87 -12.99
N GLU A 46 -2.24 -1.72 -13.89
CA GLU A 46 -3.52 -1.59 -14.58
C GLU A 46 -4.51 -2.57 -13.95
N ALA A 47 -5.40 -2.06 -13.10
CA ALA A 47 -6.42 -2.84 -12.41
C ALA A 47 -7.67 -3.01 -13.29
N TYR A 48 -8.18 -4.23 -13.39
CA TYR A 48 -9.34 -4.56 -14.23
C TYR A 48 -10.62 -4.43 -13.42
N ILE A 49 -11.39 -3.39 -13.68
CA ILE A 49 -12.55 -3.03 -12.85
C ILE A 49 -13.89 -3.46 -13.48
N TRP A 50 -13.96 -3.52 -14.82
CA TRP A 50 -15.11 -4.00 -15.59
C TRP A 50 -14.64 -4.57 -16.94
N PRO A 51 -15.50 -5.26 -17.72
CA PRO A 51 -15.14 -5.71 -19.05
C PRO A 51 -14.58 -4.58 -19.90
N LEU A 52 -13.35 -4.78 -20.41
CA LEU A 52 -12.61 -3.84 -21.26
C LEU A 52 -12.30 -2.48 -20.59
N GLN A 53 -12.33 -2.40 -19.25
CA GLN A 53 -12.04 -1.18 -18.51
C GLN A 53 -10.93 -1.40 -17.47
N THR A 54 -9.97 -0.49 -17.49
CA THR A 54 -8.81 -0.52 -16.59
C THR A 54 -8.61 0.82 -15.90
N VAL A 55 -8.09 0.79 -14.67
CA VAL A 55 -7.60 1.98 -13.98
C VAL A 55 -6.10 1.82 -13.74
N SER A 56 -5.33 2.82 -14.15
CA SER A 56 -3.91 2.92 -13.85
C SER A 56 -3.73 3.58 -12.48
N VAL A 57 -3.07 2.88 -11.55
CA VAL A 57 -2.87 3.37 -10.19
C VAL A 57 -1.58 2.83 -9.60
N ALA A 58 -0.95 3.59 -8.72
CA ALA A 58 0.14 3.09 -7.89
C ALA A 58 -0.42 2.42 -6.64
N VAL A 59 0.02 1.19 -6.39
CA VAL A 59 -0.36 0.36 -5.26
C VAL A 59 0.86 0.23 -4.36
N ARG A 60 0.70 0.61 -3.10
CA ARG A 60 1.68 0.36 -2.05
C ARG A 60 1.26 -0.88 -1.27
N LEU A 61 2.20 -1.78 -1.03
CA LEU A 61 2.01 -2.97 -0.23
C LEU A 61 1.64 -2.57 1.20
N ARG A 62 0.54 -3.12 1.69
CA ARG A 62 0.03 -2.83 3.03
C ARG A 62 0.97 -3.39 4.09
N GLY A 63 1.13 -2.64 5.17
CA GLY A 63 1.82 -3.13 6.37
C GLY A 63 3.34 -3.15 6.30
N VAL A 64 3.93 -2.70 5.19
CA VAL A 64 5.38 -2.70 4.99
C VAL A 64 5.91 -1.35 4.50
N ASP A 65 7.21 -1.16 4.74
CA ASP A 65 7.98 0.00 4.34
C ASP A 65 9.35 -0.42 3.79
N ALA A 66 9.66 -0.01 2.56
CA ALA A 66 10.95 -0.30 1.93
C ALA A 66 11.99 0.82 2.18
N PRO A 67 13.30 0.49 2.06
CA PRO A 67 14.34 1.50 1.92
C PRO A 67 14.14 2.35 0.66
N GLU A 68 14.56 3.61 0.71
CA GLU A 68 14.33 4.57 -0.38
C GLU A 68 15.44 4.50 -1.44
N LEU A 69 15.05 4.47 -2.73
CA LEU A 69 16.01 4.47 -3.86
C LEU A 69 16.87 5.74 -3.95
N LYS A 70 16.44 6.82 -3.31
CA LYS A 70 17.19 8.06 -3.11
C LYS A 70 17.41 8.28 -1.61
N GLY A 71 18.02 7.27 -0.99
CA GLY A 71 18.30 7.22 0.44
C GLY A 71 19.33 8.25 0.89
N LYS A 72 19.50 8.37 2.20
CA LYS A 72 20.46 9.31 2.80
C LYS A 72 21.90 8.80 2.77
N CYS A 73 22.09 7.52 2.48
CA CYS A 73 23.39 6.86 2.41
C CYS A 73 23.37 5.76 1.35
N ALA A 74 24.56 5.40 0.84
CA ALA A 74 24.72 4.38 -0.20
C ALA A 74 24.18 3.00 0.20
N ALA A 75 24.22 2.67 1.49
CA ALA A 75 23.69 1.41 2.00
C ALA A 75 22.16 1.32 1.91
N GLU A 76 21.45 2.42 2.23
CA GLU A 76 20.00 2.48 2.06
C GLU A 76 19.63 2.34 0.58
N GLU A 77 20.33 3.02 -0.32
CA GLU A 77 20.09 2.89 -1.75
C GLU A 77 20.36 1.48 -2.28
N ALA A 78 21.38 0.79 -1.76
CA ALA A 78 21.67 -0.59 -2.11
C ALA A 78 20.55 -1.52 -1.64
N ALA A 79 20.16 -1.43 -0.38
CA ALA A 79 19.04 -2.19 0.16
C ALA A 79 17.72 -1.91 -0.58
N ALA A 80 17.49 -0.66 -1.01
CA ALA A 80 16.32 -0.28 -1.79
C ALA A 80 16.29 -0.97 -3.17
N ARG A 81 17.46 -1.13 -3.81
CA ARG A 81 17.58 -1.88 -5.06
C ARG A 81 17.30 -3.36 -4.85
N ASP A 82 17.88 -3.96 -3.81
CA ASP A 82 17.65 -5.36 -3.47
C ASP A 82 16.16 -5.64 -3.22
N ALA A 83 15.48 -4.78 -2.45
CA ALA A 83 14.05 -4.89 -2.19
C ALA A 83 13.20 -4.77 -3.47
N ARG A 84 13.50 -3.78 -4.32
CA ARG A 84 12.81 -3.56 -5.60
C ARG A 84 13.00 -4.74 -6.56
N ASP A 85 14.22 -5.21 -6.70
CA ASP A 85 14.56 -6.29 -7.63
C ASP A 85 13.89 -7.59 -7.17
N ARG A 86 13.87 -7.83 -5.85
CA ARG A 86 13.12 -8.95 -5.28
C ARG A 86 11.61 -8.85 -5.50
N LEU A 87 11.01 -7.68 -5.29
CA LEU A 87 9.59 -7.47 -5.58
C LEU A 87 9.29 -7.73 -7.07
N THR A 88 10.20 -7.33 -7.96
CA THR A 88 10.08 -7.59 -9.41
C THR A 88 10.04 -9.10 -9.71
N GLU A 89 10.91 -9.89 -9.08
CA GLU A 89 10.89 -11.35 -9.21
C GLU A 89 9.60 -11.98 -8.68
N LEU A 90 9.12 -11.51 -7.53
CA LEU A 90 7.92 -12.04 -6.88
C LEU A 90 6.63 -11.76 -7.66
N VAL A 91 6.55 -10.58 -8.27
CA VAL A 91 5.46 -10.21 -9.18
C VAL A 91 5.47 -11.11 -10.42
N GLY A 92 6.65 -11.29 -11.03
CA GLY A 92 6.81 -12.07 -12.27
C GLY A 92 6.08 -11.45 -13.47
N GLU A 93 5.77 -12.26 -14.47
CA GLU A 93 5.11 -11.82 -15.71
C GLU A 93 3.57 -11.93 -15.68
N GLY A 94 3.04 -12.58 -14.64
CA GLY A 94 1.61 -12.88 -14.51
C GLY A 94 0.78 -11.75 -13.91
N PRO A 95 -0.56 -11.89 -13.90
CA PRO A 95 -1.41 -10.98 -13.16
C PRO A 95 -1.21 -11.13 -11.65
N VAL A 96 -1.48 -10.05 -10.93
CA VAL A 96 -1.53 -10.03 -9.47
C VAL A 96 -2.96 -9.84 -8.98
N GLN A 97 -3.24 -10.31 -7.77
CA GLN A 97 -4.51 -10.11 -7.09
C GLN A 97 -4.35 -9.11 -5.95
N LEU A 98 -5.17 -8.06 -5.97
CA LEU A 98 -5.20 -7.01 -4.96
C LEU A 98 -6.37 -7.24 -4.01
N THR A 99 -6.11 -7.21 -2.70
CA THR A 99 -7.15 -7.34 -1.66
C THR A 99 -6.98 -6.30 -0.57
N LYS A 100 -8.03 -6.06 0.23
CA LYS A 100 -8.07 -5.02 1.27
C LYS A 100 -7.58 -3.68 0.72
N ILE A 101 -8.19 -3.21 -0.35
CA ILE A 101 -7.75 -2.02 -1.09
C ILE A 101 -8.34 -0.79 -0.39
N SER A 102 -7.51 0.17 0.01
CA SER A 102 -7.95 1.44 0.59
C SER A 102 -7.18 2.62 -0.01
N GLY A 103 -7.71 3.84 0.09
CA GLY A 103 -6.95 5.03 -0.28
C GLY A 103 -5.70 5.20 0.60
N ASP A 104 -4.58 5.64 0.00
CA ASP A 104 -3.45 6.18 0.75
C ASP A 104 -3.82 7.58 1.29
N LYS A 105 -3.12 8.04 2.33
CA LYS A 105 -3.39 9.29 3.08
C LYS A 105 -3.55 10.54 2.21
N TYR A 106 -2.94 10.53 1.01
CA TYR A 106 -2.94 11.65 0.06
C TYR A 106 -3.67 11.33 -1.26
N PHE A 107 -4.37 10.19 -1.34
CA PHE A 107 -5.14 9.72 -2.50
C PHE A 107 -4.40 9.63 -3.85
N GLY A 108 -3.07 9.81 -3.87
CA GLY A 108 -2.23 9.60 -5.06
C GLY A 108 -1.86 8.12 -5.31
N ARG A 109 -2.17 7.25 -4.36
CA ARG A 109 -1.92 5.79 -4.38
C ARG A 109 -3.02 5.06 -3.62
N VAL A 110 -3.08 3.74 -3.78
CA VAL A 110 -3.87 2.85 -2.92
C VAL A 110 -2.96 1.96 -2.08
N LEU A 111 -3.46 1.52 -0.93
CA LEU A 111 -2.84 0.50 -0.09
C LEU A 111 -3.57 -0.82 -0.31
N ALA A 112 -2.84 -1.92 -0.54
CA ALA A 112 -3.44 -3.23 -0.71
C ALA A 112 -2.51 -4.36 -0.26
N ASP A 113 -3.09 -5.48 0.13
CA ASP A 113 -2.38 -6.76 0.13
C ASP A 113 -2.29 -7.25 -1.32
N MET A 114 -1.16 -7.86 -1.70
CA MET A 114 -0.91 -8.30 -3.08
C MET A 114 -0.44 -9.75 -3.10
N ALA A 115 -1.02 -10.54 -4.01
CA ALA A 115 -0.61 -11.90 -4.30
C ALA A 115 -0.24 -12.06 -5.78
N SER A 116 0.73 -12.93 -6.07
CA SER A 116 1.02 -13.42 -7.42
C SER A 116 0.71 -14.92 -7.52
N ALA A 117 0.92 -15.54 -8.68
CA ALA A 117 0.68 -16.97 -8.85
C ALA A 117 1.58 -17.84 -7.95
N GLY A 118 2.79 -17.39 -7.63
CA GLY A 118 3.77 -18.13 -6.85
C GLY A 118 3.88 -17.72 -5.38
N GLU A 119 3.29 -16.57 -5.00
CA GLU A 119 3.42 -16.03 -3.65
C GLU A 119 2.07 -15.44 -3.18
N PRO A 120 1.45 -15.99 -2.12
CA PRO A 120 0.14 -15.55 -1.63
C PRO A 120 0.16 -14.17 -0.97
N ASP A 121 1.31 -13.68 -0.50
CA ASP A 121 1.44 -12.34 0.10
C ASP A 121 2.85 -11.78 -0.11
N LEU A 122 2.97 -10.87 -1.09
CA LEU A 122 4.26 -10.29 -1.47
C LEU A 122 4.86 -9.44 -0.35
N GLY A 123 4.03 -8.70 0.39
CA GLY A 123 4.49 -7.83 1.47
C GLY A 123 5.05 -8.65 2.63
N ARG A 124 4.30 -9.67 3.06
CA ARG A 124 4.77 -10.62 4.08
C ARG A 124 6.02 -11.36 3.64
N ARG A 125 6.15 -11.70 2.36
CA ARG A 125 7.33 -12.36 1.83
C ARG A 125 8.57 -11.49 1.95
N LEU A 126 8.51 -10.24 1.48
CA LEU A 126 9.62 -9.29 1.59
C LEU A 126 9.99 -9.01 3.04
N LEU A 127 8.98 -8.92 3.92
CA LEU A 127 9.19 -8.73 5.36
C LEU A 127 9.94 -9.92 5.98
N GLY A 128 9.57 -11.15 5.61
CA GLY A 128 10.24 -12.36 6.05
C GLY A 128 11.68 -12.50 5.55
N GLU A 129 11.98 -11.92 4.39
CA GLU A 129 13.34 -11.85 3.81
C GLU A 129 14.17 -10.68 4.37
N GLY A 130 13.59 -9.82 5.21
CA GLY A 130 14.29 -8.68 5.83
C GLY A 130 14.56 -7.51 4.88
N LEU A 131 13.87 -7.46 3.73
CA LEU A 131 14.05 -6.44 2.70
C LEU A 131 13.20 -5.17 2.94
N VAL A 132 12.21 -5.28 3.82
CA VAL A 132 11.30 -4.20 4.23
C VAL A 132 11.10 -4.26 5.75
N ASP A 133 10.58 -3.19 6.35
CA ASP A 133 10.17 -3.16 7.75
C ASP A 133 8.65 -3.18 7.90
N ALA A 134 8.16 -3.62 9.05
CA ALA A 134 6.74 -3.51 9.39
C ALA A 134 6.36 -2.04 9.58
N TYR A 135 5.21 -1.65 9.03
CA TYR A 135 4.76 -0.26 9.05
C TYR A 135 3.25 -0.12 9.23
N ASP A 136 2.85 0.65 10.24
CA ASP A 136 1.47 0.88 10.65
C ASP A 136 1.01 2.35 10.46
N GLY A 137 1.81 3.16 9.77
CA GLY A 137 1.57 4.60 9.63
C GLY A 137 2.34 5.48 10.63
N GLY A 138 3.12 4.88 11.52
CA GLY A 138 3.98 5.56 12.48
C GLY A 138 5.29 6.11 11.89
N ARG A 139 6.34 6.09 12.70
CA ARG A 139 7.69 6.52 12.30
C ARG A 139 8.36 5.42 11.48
N ARG A 140 8.83 5.77 10.29
CA ARG A 140 9.63 4.88 9.44
C ARG A 140 10.99 4.59 10.07
N ARG A 141 11.54 3.40 9.77
CA ARG A 141 12.90 2.99 10.14
C ARG A 141 13.92 3.98 9.58
N ASP A 142 15.00 4.20 10.34
CA ASP A 142 16.20 4.82 9.81
C ASP A 142 17.07 3.73 9.19
N TRP A 143 16.99 3.58 7.87
CA TRP A 143 17.69 2.54 7.13
C TRP A 143 19.21 2.69 7.20
N CYS A 144 19.73 3.92 7.16
CA CYS A 144 21.17 4.14 7.32
C CYS A 144 21.65 3.65 8.68
N ALA A 145 20.98 4.06 9.75
CA ALA A 145 21.35 3.64 11.10
C ALA A 145 21.21 2.11 11.28
N ALA A 146 20.13 1.51 10.75
CA ALA A 146 19.89 0.07 10.82
C ALA A 146 20.95 -0.75 10.05
N LEU A 147 21.47 -0.20 8.96
CA LEU A 147 22.53 -0.81 8.14
C LEU A 147 23.95 -0.45 8.63
N GLY A 148 24.06 0.23 9.78
CA GLY A 148 25.35 0.56 10.40
C GLY A 148 26.03 1.83 9.87
N PHE A 149 25.35 2.64 9.06
CA PHE A 149 25.84 3.92 8.53
C PHE A 149 25.32 5.08 9.37
N ARG A 150 26.24 5.92 9.88
CA ARG A 150 25.86 7.15 10.58
C ARG A 150 25.58 8.25 9.55
N SER A 151 24.52 9.02 9.76
CA SER A 151 24.27 10.23 8.96
C SER A 151 25.45 11.20 9.13
N GLY A 152 26.38 11.21 8.18
CA GLY A 152 27.63 11.99 8.27
C GLY A 152 28.84 11.33 7.62
N ASP A 153 28.82 10.01 7.39
CA ASP A 153 29.88 9.32 6.65
C ASP A 153 29.69 9.55 5.15
N GLY A 154 29.95 10.77 4.72
CA GLY A 154 30.02 11.14 3.31
C GLY A 154 31.13 10.35 2.64
N ASP A 155 30.75 9.46 1.73
CA ASP A 155 31.63 8.69 0.86
C ASP A 155 32.49 9.66 0.03
N THR A 156 33.68 9.99 0.55
CA THR A 156 34.72 10.62 -0.25
C THR A 156 35.56 9.48 -0.79
N PRO A 157 35.61 9.26 -2.12
CA PRO A 157 36.43 8.19 -2.66
C PRO A 157 37.89 8.53 -2.37
N SER A 158 38.51 7.76 -1.48
CA SER A 158 39.96 7.78 -1.28
C SER A 158 40.61 7.33 -2.58
N ARG A 159 41.07 8.29 -3.37
CA ARG A 159 41.95 8.06 -4.53
C ARG A 159 43.24 7.40 -4.02
N GLY A 160 43.44 6.14 -4.39
CA GLY A 160 44.76 5.51 -4.42
C GLY A 160 45.48 5.83 -5.73
#